data_AF-A0A957Z8R9-F1
#
_entry.id   AF-A0A957Z8R9-F1
#
_cell.length_a   1.000
_cell.length_b   1.000
_cell.length_c   1.000
_cell.angle_alpha   90.00
_cell.angle_beta   90.00
_cell.angle_gamma   90.00
#
_symmetry.space_group_name_H-M   'P 1'
#
loop_
_entity.id
_entity.type
_entity.pdbx_description
1 polymer ?
#
loop_
_entity_poly.entity_id
_entity_poly.type
_entity_poly.pdbx_seq_one_letter_code
_entity_poly.pdbx_strand_id
1 'polypeptide(L)'
;AAVQGTVTTAIARQELGESWVGPYFDICFQHPHIVDPHMLLLIDRGSPEAVFQALADALERTRTENNSLLVHVEGKHARRAGQPVEVISTALIDLAVSKGVPIVPLRFAGGLPVTPVDAPLAFPVDYGAQDFLVGAPILPEALAPLASSERRARVLDALNGVGGPWHNEVPNPGDASFAAAVADWQQERGVSEVQAALYRVLAEALESSAETSWLLSQVQGKHAHVIAPPDEVKKWLATVASELLGAGGTV
;
A
#
# COMPACT_ATOMS: atom_id res chain seq x y z
N ALA A 1 -5.50 6.05 4.91
CA ALA A 1 -6.90 5.69 4.57
C ALA A 1 -7.76 5.87 5.82
N ALA A 2 -8.27 7.08 6.04
CA ALA A 2 -9.12 7.41 7.19
C ALA A 2 -10.11 8.48 6.73
N VAL A 3 -11.15 8.07 6.01
CA VAL A 3 -12.28 8.98 5.72
C VAL A 3 -13.50 8.59 6.55
N GLN A 4 -13.58 7.37 7.11
CA GLN A 4 -14.69 6.93 7.98
C GLN A 4 -14.31 5.96 9.12
N GLY A 5 -13.01 5.78 9.44
CA GLY A 5 -12.60 4.80 10.46
C GLY A 5 -12.81 3.35 10.05
N THR A 6 -12.96 3.10 8.75
CA THR A 6 -13.18 1.79 8.15
C THR A 6 -11.86 1.17 7.70
N VAL A 7 -11.65 -0.11 8.02
CA VAL A 7 -10.44 -0.83 7.57
C VAL A 7 -10.57 -1.10 6.08
N THR A 8 -9.51 -0.80 5.33
CA THR A 8 -9.38 -1.24 3.94
C THR A 8 -8.50 -2.47 3.91
N THR A 9 -9.05 -3.60 3.47
CA THR A 9 -8.27 -4.81 3.19
C THR A 9 -7.86 -4.79 1.73
N ALA A 10 -6.55 -4.80 1.46
CA ALA A 10 -6.00 -4.92 0.14
C ALA A 10 -5.87 -6.40 -0.25
N ILE A 11 -6.35 -6.74 -1.43
CA ILE A 11 -6.11 -8.06 -2.02
C ILE A 11 -4.82 -8.01 -2.80
N ALA A 12 -3.88 -8.84 -2.37
CA ALA A 12 -2.57 -8.95 -2.97
C ALA A 12 -2.26 -10.37 -3.36
N ARG A 13 -1.27 -10.50 -4.24
CA ARG A 13 -0.73 -11.82 -4.58
C ARG A 13 0.16 -12.30 -3.46
N GLN A 14 0.26 -13.62 -3.29
CA GLN A 14 1.11 -14.23 -2.28
C GLN A 14 2.57 -13.77 -2.35
N GLU A 15 3.11 -13.49 -3.54
CA GLU A 15 4.49 -13.00 -3.70
C GLU A 15 4.71 -11.60 -3.09
N LEU A 16 3.65 -10.83 -2.85
CA LEU A 16 3.77 -9.58 -2.10
C LEU A 16 4.15 -9.85 -0.64
N GLY A 17 3.67 -10.96 -0.06
CA GLY A 17 4.08 -11.40 1.27
C GLY A 17 5.54 -11.84 1.34
N GLU A 18 6.11 -12.27 0.21
CA GLU A 18 7.54 -12.61 0.09
C GLU A 18 8.43 -11.37 -0.16
N SER A 19 7.81 -10.24 -0.54
CA SER A 19 8.49 -8.95 -0.67
C SER A 19 8.68 -8.28 0.69
N TRP A 20 9.38 -7.15 0.73
CA TRP A 20 9.58 -6.35 1.95
C TRP A 20 8.26 -5.94 2.65
N VAL A 21 7.16 -5.89 1.91
CA VAL A 21 5.83 -5.49 2.43
C VAL A 21 5.30 -6.50 3.46
N GLY A 22 5.53 -7.81 3.26
CA GLY A 22 5.10 -8.84 4.20
C GLY A 22 5.73 -8.67 5.59
N PRO A 23 7.07 -8.76 5.70
CA PRO A 23 7.77 -8.52 6.96
C PRO A 23 7.46 -7.15 7.58
N TYR A 24 7.27 -6.11 6.77
CA TYR A 24 6.85 -4.79 7.26
C TYR A 24 5.53 -4.86 8.03
N PHE A 25 4.47 -5.43 7.43
CA PHE A 25 3.19 -5.54 8.11
C PHE A 25 3.24 -6.47 9.33
N ASP A 26 3.94 -7.61 9.21
CA ASP A 26 4.11 -8.56 10.32
C ASP A 26 4.76 -7.87 11.53
N ILE A 27 5.81 -7.08 11.31
CA ILE A 27 6.47 -6.33 12.38
C ILE A 27 5.57 -5.23 12.91
N CYS A 28 4.91 -4.44 12.07
CA CYS A 28 4.00 -3.39 12.52
C CYS A 28 2.90 -3.91 13.46
N PHE A 29 2.33 -5.08 13.17
CA PHE A 29 1.25 -5.68 13.97
C PHE A 29 1.71 -6.59 15.12
N GLN A 30 3.03 -6.79 15.31
CA GLN A 30 3.59 -7.36 16.54
C GLN A 30 3.60 -6.36 17.71
N HIS A 31 3.20 -5.10 17.49
CA HIS A 31 3.15 -4.09 18.54
C HIS A 31 2.21 -4.53 19.69
N PRO A 32 2.63 -4.48 20.98
CA PRO A 32 1.86 -5.02 22.12
C PRO A 32 0.46 -4.45 22.33
N HIS A 33 0.18 -3.28 21.78
CA HIS A 33 -1.08 -2.55 21.96
C HIS A 33 -1.87 -2.34 20.67
N ILE A 34 -1.44 -2.90 19.54
CA ILE A 34 -2.16 -2.80 18.27
C ILE A 34 -2.75 -4.17 17.95
N VAL A 35 -4.01 -4.18 17.52
CA VAL A 35 -4.67 -5.36 16.99
C VAL A 35 -4.55 -5.33 15.47
N ASP A 36 -4.09 -6.42 14.86
CA ASP A 36 -4.03 -6.56 13.41
C ASP A 36 -5.44 -6.40 12.81
N PRO A 37 -5.70 -5.36 11.99
CA PRO A 37 -6.98 -5.20 11.32
C PRO A 37 -7.12 -6.10 10.08
N HIS A 38 -6.13 -6.94 9.78
CA HIS A 38 -6.02 -7.76 8.58
C HIS A 38 -6.12 -6.92 7.31
N MET A 39 -5.22 -5.94 7.21
CA MET A 39 -5.16 -4.99 6.08
C MET A 39 -4.70 -5.63 4.77
N LEU A 40 -4.14 -6.83 4.82
CA LEU A 40 -3.62 -7.53 3.64
C LEU A 40 -4.19 -8.95 3.57
N LEU A 41 -4.88 -9.26 2.47
CA LEU A 41 -5.32 -10.60 2.13
C LEU A 41 -4.46 -11.14 0.99
N LEU A 42 -3.54 -12.05 1.32
CA LEU A 42 -2.68 -12.72 0.36
C LEU A 42 -3.44 -13.89 -0.27
N ILE A 43 -3.52 -13.91 -1.60
CA ILE A 43 -4.19 -14.98 -2.34
C ILE A 43 -3.18 -15.77 -3.18
N ASP A 44 -3.20 -17.09 -3.01
CA ASP A 44 -2.55 -18.05 -3.91
C ASP A 44 -3.39 -18.23 -5.18
N ARG A 45 -2.78 -17.97 -6.34
CA ARG A 45 -3.43 -18.11 -7.65
C ARG A 45 -3.37 -19.53 -8.21
N GLY A 46 -2.75 -20.47 -7.50
CA GLY A 46 -2.69 -21.88 -7.87
C GLY A 46 -4.08 -22.54 -7.99
N SER A 47 -5.11 -21.97 -7.36
CA SER A 47 -6.52 -22.38 -7.51
C SER A 47 -7.44 -21.18 -7.76
N PRO A 48 -8.01 -21.04 -8.97
CA PRO A 48 -9.01 -20.03 -9.28
C PRO A 48 -10.24 -20.07 -8.35
N GLU A 49 -10.64 -21.26 -7.89
CA GLU A 49 -11.73 -21.45 -6.95
C GLU A 49 -11.40 -20.84 -5.58
N ALA A 50 -10.19 -21.07 -5.07
CA ALA A 50 -9.74 -20.50 -3.80
C ALA A 50 -9.68 -18.96 -3.85
N VAL A 51 -9.21 -18.40 -4.98
CA VAL A 51 -9.21 -16.94 -5.22
C VAL A 51 -10.63 -16.39 -5.16
N PHE A 52 -11.57 -17.04 -5.84
CA PHE A 52 -12.96 -16.60 -5.89
C PHE A 52 -13.64 -16.70 -4.52
N GLN A 53 -13.39 -17.78 -3.77
CA GLN A 53 -13.93 -17.94 -2.42
C GLN A 53 -13.39 -16.88 -1.47
N ALA A 54 -12.08 -16.61 -1.49
CA ALA A 54 -11.47 -15.56 -0.68
C ALA A 54 -12.04 -14.17 -1.01
N LEU A 55 -12.29 -13.88 -2.29
CA LEU A 55 -12.96 -12.65 -2.73
C LEU A 55 -14.40 -12.56 -2.22
N ALA A 56 -15.16 -13.65 -2.28
CA ALA A 56 -16.53 -13.70 -1.79
C ALA A 56 -16.61 -13.47 -0.28
N ASP A 57 -15.72 -14.11 0.49
CA ASP A 57 -15.65 -13.97 1.94
C ASP A 57 -15.25 -12.53 2.33
N ALA A 58 -14.27 -11.95 1.63
CA ALA A 58 -13.84 -10.57 1.85
C ALA A 58 -14.93 -9.54 1.53
N LEU A 59 -15.72 -9.77 0.46
CA LEU A 59 -16.86 -8.93 0.12
C LEU A 59 -18.01 -9.08 1.12
N GLU A 60 -18.24 -10.27 1.67
CA GLU A 60 -19.24 -10.44 2.72
C GLU A 60 -18.84 -9.67 3.99
N ARG A 61 -17.57 -9.74 4.39
CA ARG A 61 -17.03 -8.94 5.51
C ARG A 61 -17.15 -7.43 5.26
N THR A 62 -16.87 -6.98 4.04
CA THR A 62 -17.05 -5.58 3.62
C THR A 62 -18.48 -5.11 3.94
N ARG A 63 -19.48 -5.94 3.66
CA ARG A 63 -20.89 -5.64 3.91
C ARG A 63 -21.28 -5.67 5.39
N THR A 64 -20.72 -6.59 6.17
CA THR A 64 -21.13 -6.81 7.58
C THR A 64 -20.32 -6.02 8.60
N GLU A 65 -19.07 -5.67 8.28
CA GLU A 65 -18.10 -5.09 9.22
C GLU A 65 -17.78 -3.62 8.92
N ASN A 66 -18.50 -2.96 8.01
CA ASN A 66 -18.17 -1.62 7.49
C ASN A 66 -16.72 -1.54 6.97
N ASN A 67 -16.23 -2.58 6.31
CA ASN A 67 -14.88 -2.60 5.75
C ASN A 67 -14.91 -2.22 4.26
N SER A 68 -13.74 -1.92 3.70
CA SER A 68 -13.56 -1.68 2.26
C SER A 68 -12.58 -2.68 1.68
N LEU A 69 -12.84 -3.10 0.44
CA LEU A 69 -11.96 -4.01 -0.28
C LEU A 69 -11.22 -3.26 -1.39
N LEU A 70 -9.89 -3.22 -1.31
CA LEU A 70 -9.04 -2.68 -2.35
C LEU A 70 -8.55 -3.80 -3.26
N VAL A 71 -8.87 -3.73 -4.56
CA VAL A 71 -8.48 -4.75 -5.54
C VAL A 71 -7.64 -4.13 -6.64
N HIS A 72 -6.42 -4.64 -6.80
CA HIS A 72 -5.56 -4.30 -7.93
C HIS A 72 -5.92 -5.16 -9.16
N VAL A 73 -6.72 -4.61 -10.07
CA VAL A 73 -7.49 -5.36 -11.07
C VAL A 73 -6.64 -6.10 -12.12
N GLU A 74 -5.46 -5.59 -12.49
CA GLU A 74 -4.56 -6.26 -13.44
C GLU A 74 -3.60 -7.25 -12.78
N GLY A 75 -3.53 -7.24 -11.43
CA GLY A 75 -2.64 -8.12 -10.67
C GLY A 75 -1.14 -7.90 -10.89
N LYS A 76 -0.73 -6.82 -11.57
CA LYS A 76 0.67 -6.46 -11.81
C LYS A 76 0.86 -4.96 -11.60
N HIS A 77 1.99 -4.57 -11.03
CA HIS A 77 2.35 -3.15 -10.95
C HIS A 77 2.61 -2.59 -12.36
N ALA A 78 2.10 -1.39 -12.60
CA ALA A 78 2.45 -0.62 -13.78
C ALA A 78 3.95 -0.28 -13.76
N ARG A 79 4.55 -0.17 -14.95
CA ARG A 79 6.01 0.06 -15.11
C ARG A 79 6.33 1.44 -15.66
N ARG A 80 5.32 2.20 -16.07
CA ARG A 80 5.44 3.59 -16.48
C ARG A 80 4.15 4.35 -16.19
N ALA A 81 4.23 5.67 -16.17
CA ALA A 81 3.09 6.56 -16.15
C ALA A 81 2.26 6.43 -17.44
N GLY A 82 0.98 6.78 -17.35
CA GLY A 82 0.09 6.85 -18.50
C GLY A 82 -0.15 5.51 -19.18
N GLN A 83 -0.23 4.44 -18.40
CA GLN A 83 -0.76 3.16 -18.87
C GLN A 83 -2.26 3.08 -18.51
N PRO A 84 -3.13 2.73 -19.46
CA PRO A 84 -4.52 2.45 -19.13
C PRO A 84 -4.63 1.11 -18.42
N VAL A 85 -5.69 0.95 -17.66
CA VAL A 85 -6.17 -0.36 -17.22
C VAL A 85 -6.87 -1.03 -18.41
N GLU A 86 -6.38 -2.18 -18.82
CA GLU A 86 -6.92 -2.93 -19.96
C GLU A 86 -7.71 -4.17 -19.52
N VAL A 87 -7.33 -4.76 -18.38
CA VAL A 87 -7.87 -6.04 -17.92
C VAL A 87 -8.51 -5.91 -16.54
N ILE A 88 -9.74 -6.41 -16.43
CA ILE A 88 -10.47 -6.59 -15.17
C ILE A 88 -11.31 -7.87 -15.26
N SER A 89 -11.39 -8.59 -14.14
CA SER A 89 -12.21 -9.80 -14.01
C SER A 89 -13.70 -9.45 -14.02
N THR A 90 -14.45 -10.00 -14.96
CA THR A 90 -15.93 -9.88 -14.99
C THR A 90 -16.56 -10.54 -13.78
N ALA A 91 -16.03 -11.68 -13.33
CA ALA A 91 -16.53 -12.41 -12.16
C ALA A 91 -16.49 -11.56 -10.88
N LEU A 92 -15.47 -10.70 -10.73
CA LEU A 92 -15.38 -9.78 -9.60
C LEU A 92 -16.48 -8.71 -9.64
N ILE A 93 -16.75 -8.16 -10.83
CA ILE A 93 -17.80 -7.16 -11.03
C ILE A 93 -19.17 -7.80 -10.76
N ASP A 94 -19.41 -8.99 -11.31
CA ASP A 94 -20.66 -9.71 -11.13
C ASP A 94 -20.88 -10.10 -9.66
N LEU A 95 -19.81 -10.49 -8.95
CA LEU A 95 -19.86 -10.75 -7.51
C LEU A 95 -20.22 -9.49 -6.72
N ALA A 96 -19.57 -8.35 -6.98
CA ALA A 96 -19.88 -7.08 -6.33
C ALA A 96 -21.36 -6.68 -6.56
N VAL A 97 -21.85 -6.79 -7.80
CA VAL A 97 -23.25 -6.50 -8.15
C VAL A 97 -24.20 -7.43 -7.40
N SER A 98 -23.95 -8.75 -7.40
CA SER A 98 -24.80 -9.73 -6.71
C SER A 98 -24.86 -9.54 -5.19
N LYS A 99 -23.79 -8.99 -4.60
CA LYS A 99 -23.68 -8.70 -3.17
C LYS A 99 -24.15 -7.29 -2.81
N GLY A 100 -24.57 -6.48 -3.78
CA GLY A 100 -25.01 -5.10 -3.55
C GLY A 100 -23.88 -4.19 -3.07
N VAL A 101 -22.64 -4.45 -3.48
CA VAL A 101 -21.46 -3.67 -3.09
C VAL A 101 -21.12 -2.65 -4.19
N PRO A 102 -21.10 -1.33 -3.88
CA PRO A 102 -20.67 -0.31 -4.83
C PRO A 102 -19.20 -0.47 -5.23
N ILE A 103 -18.88 -0.15 -6.48
CA ILE A 103 -17.49 -0.13 -6.99
C ILE A 103 -17.01 1.31 -7.00
N VAL A 104 -15.90 1.60 -6.31
CA VAL A 104 -15.27 2.93 -6.30
C VAL A 104 -13.98 2.88 -7.13
N PRO A 105 -13.92 3.56 -8.28
CA PRO A 105 -12.69 3.66 -9.06
C PRO A 105 -11.61 4.41 -8.27
N LEU A 106 -10.40 3.84 -8.20
CA LEU A 106 -9.24 4.47 -7.57
C LEU A 106 -8.09 4.49 -8.57
N ARG A 107 -7.41 5.63 -8.68
CA ARG A 107 -6.20 5.78 -9.49
C ARG A 107 -5.06 6.32 -8.65
N PHE A 108 -3.92 5.65 -8.75
CA PHE A 108 -2.65 6.12 -8.23
C PHE A 108 -1.89 6.80 -9.37
N ALA A 109 -1.58 8.09 -9.25
CA ALA A 109 -0.96 8.86 -10.31
C ALA A 109 0.32 9.57 -9.84
N GLY A 110 1.23 9.85 -10.79
CA GLY A 110 2.42 10.68 -10.53
C GLY A 110 3.58 9.96 -9.84
N GLY A 111 3.41 8.69 -9.45
CA GLY A 111 4.47 7.91 -8.79
C GLY A 111 5.41 7.17 -9.75
N LEU A 112 5.10 7.10 -11.05
CA LEU A 112 5.85 6.30 -12.02
C LEU A 112 6.57 7.18 -13.06
N PRO A 113 7.73 6.75 -13.58
CA PRO A 113 8.42 7.45 -14.66
C PRO A 113 7.68 7.29 -16.00
N VAL A 114 7.93 8.20 -16.95
CA VAL A 114 7.40 8.07 -18.33
C VAL A 114 8.09 6.91 -19.08
N THR A 115 9.40 6.74 -18.85
CA THR A 115 10.16 5.63 -19.41
C THR A 115 9.93 4.37 -18.57
N PRO A 116 9.61 3.21 -19.17
CA PRO A 116 9.40 1.97 -18.44
C PRO A 116 10.59 1.56 -17.56
N VAL A 117 10.29 1.06 -16.36
CA VAL A 117 11.27 0.39 -15.49
C VAL A 117 11.23 -1.13 -15.67
N ASP A 118 12.38 -1.78 -15.43
CA ASP A 118 12.53 -3.23 -15.57
C ASP A 118 11.87 -4.01 -14.43
N ALA A 119 11.81 -3.41 -13.24
CA ALA A 119 11.19 -3.95 -12.04
C ALA A 119 10.26 -2.92 -11.39
N PRO A 120 9.19 -3.35 -10.71
CA PRO A 120 8.35 -2.43 -9.94
C PRO A 120 9.15 -1.66 -8.88
N LEU A 121 8.86 -0.36 -8.75
CA LEU A 121 9.47 0.48 -7.74
C LEU A 121 8.85 0.22 -6.36
N ALA A 122 9.66 0.31 -5.30
CA ALA A 122 9.17 0.30 -3.92
C ALA A 122 8.57 1.65 -3.50
N PHE A 123 9.11 2.74 -4.05
CA PHE A 123 8.71 4.12 -3.80
C PHE A 123 8.42 4.85 -5.12
N PRO A 124 7.69 5.97 -5.08
CA PRO A 124 7.58 6.85 -6.23
C PRO A 124 8.94 7.22 -6.81
N VAL A 125 9.01 7.40 -8.13
CA VAL A 125 10.24 7.85 -8.80
C VAL A 125 10.77 9.13 -8.16
N ASP A 126 12.08 9.18 -7.94
CA ASP A 126 12.80 10.27 -7.28
C ASP A 126 12.24 10.65 -5.90
N TYR A 127 11.58 9.70 -5.21
CA TYR A 127 10.88 9.90 -3.94
C TYR A 127 9.84 11.03 -3.99
N GLY A 128 9.23 11.24 -5.16
CA GLY A 128 8.16 12.21 -5.33
C GLY A 128 6.85 11.81 -4.64
N ALA A 129 5.85 12.68 -4.72
CA ALA A 129 4.52 12.39 -4.23
C ALA A 129 3.75 11.45 -5.18
N GLN A 130 2.84 10.65 -4.63
CA GLN A 130 1.85 9.91 -5.41
C GLN A 130 0.44 10.40 -5.06
N ASP A 131 -0.36 10.70 -6.07
CA ASP A 131 -1.73 11.14 -5.91
C ASP A 131 -2.70 9.97 -5.87
N PHE A 132 -3.62 9.99 -4.91
CA PHE A 132 -4.65 8.97 -4.71
C PHE A 132 -5.98 9.58 -5.14
N LEU A 133 -6.33 9.39 -6.41
CA LEU A 133 -7.50 9.99 -7.03
C LEU A 133 -8.69 9.04 -6.91
N VAL A 134 -9.72 9.47 -6.18
CA VAL A 134 -10.94 8.69 -5.93
C VAL A 134 -12.03 9.13 -6.91
N GLY A 135 -12.53 8.20 -7.70
CA GLY A 135 -13.62 8.41 -8.66
C GLY A 135 -15.01 8.37 -8.01
N ALA A 136 -16.02 8.73 -8.80
CA ALA A 136 -17.41 8.60 -8.38
C ALA A 136 -17.79 7.11 -8.20
N PRO A 137 -18.49 6.74 -7.10
CA PRO A 137 -18.97 5.38 -6.92
C PRO A 137 -19.91 4.94 -8.04
N ILE A 138 -19.76 3.69 -8.46
CA ILE A 138 -20.68 3.01 -9.38
C ILE A 138 -21.58 2.11 -8.53
N LEU A 139 -22.85 2.46 -8.46
CA LEU A 139 -23.82 1.72 -7.64
C LEU A 139 -24.25 0.41 -8.32
N PRO A 140 -24.54 -0.66 -7.55
CA PRO A 140 -24.95 -1.96 -8.10
C PRO A 140 -26.15 -1.87 -9.04
N GLU A 141 -27.13 -1.03 -8.72
CA GLU A 141 -28.34 -0.81 -9.52
C GLU A 141 -28.06 -0.19 -10.90
N ALA A 142 -26.94 0.51 -11.06
CA ALA A 142 -26.53 1.05 -12.36
C ALA A 142 -25.88 -0.02 -13.25
N LEU A 143 -25.32 -1.08 -12.65
CA LEU A 143 -24.66 -2.18 -13.35
C LEU A 143 -25.58 -3.38 -13.56
N ALA A 144 -26.51 -3.64 -12.63
CA ALA A 144 -27.38 -4.81 -12.65
C ALA A 144 -28.17 -5.00 -13.97
N PRO A 145 -28.70 -3.94 -14.63
CA PRO A 145 -29.41 -4.09 -15.90
C PRO A 145 -28.51 -4.42 -17.10
N LEU A 146 -27.21 -4.19 -17.00
CA LEU A 146 -26.26 -4.34 -18.10
C LEU A 146 -25.81 -5.79 -18.29
N ALA A 147 -25.46 -6.18 -19.51
CA ALA A 147 -24.79 -7.44 -19.77
C ALA A 147 -23.36 -7.44 -19.18
N SER A 148 -22.78 -8.61 -18.89
CA SER A 148 -21.46 -8.71 -18.23
C SER A 148 -20.34 -7.97 -18.99
N SER A 149 -20.34 -8.00 -20.33
CA SER A 149 -19.40 -7.23 -21.16
C SER A 149 -19.56 -5.71 -21.03
N GLU A 150 -20.81 -5.23 -20.92
CA GLU A 150 -21.14 -3.81 -20.76
C GLU A 150 -20.80 -3.32 -19.35
N ARG A 151 -21.03 -4.14 -18.32
CA ARG A 151 -20.58 -3.85 -16.95
C ARG A 151 -19.06 -3.68 -16.91
N ARG A 152 -18.32 -4.60 -17.55
CA ARG A 152 -16.87 -4.51 -17.67
C ARG A 152 -16.42 -3.23 -18.34
N ALA A 153 -17.00 -2.89 -19.50
CA ALA A 153 -16.68 -1.66 -20.21
C ALA A 153 -16.93 -0.42 -19.32
N ARG A 154 -18.10 -0.37 -18.65
CA ARG A 154 -18.46 0.75 -17.77
C ARG A 154 -17.47 0.96 -16.62
N VAL A 155 -17.00 -0.13 -16.00
CA VAL A 155 -16.01 -0.06 -14.91
C VAL A 155 -14.63 0.34 -15.43
N LEU A 156 -14.19 -0.17 -16.58
CA LEU A 156 -12.93 0.23 -17.21
C LEU A 156 -12.92 1.71 -17.60
N ASP A 157 -14.01 2.20 -18.19
CA ASP A 157 -14.16 3.61 -18.54
C ASP A 157 -14.08 4.50 -17.30
N ALA A 158 -14.70 4.07 -16.20
CA ALA A 158 -14.64 4.81 -14.95
C ALA A 158 -13.23 4.84 -14.35
N LEU A 159 -12.52 3.71 -14.31
CA LEU A 159 -11.14 3.62 -13.84
C LEU A 159 -10.18 4.50 -14.66
N ASN A 160 -10.26 4.39 -15.98
CA ASN A 160 -9.41 5.15 -16.90
C ASN A 160 -9.81 6.63 -17.00
N GLY A 161 -11.01 7.00 -16.55
CA GLY A 161 -11.50 8.38 -16.53
C GLY A 161 -11.18 9.16 -15.26
N VAL A 162 -10.76 8.50 -14.17
CA VAL A 162 -10.46 9.19 -12.90
C VAL A 162 -9.28 10.13 -13.07
N GLY A 163 -9.45 11.39 -12.66
CA GLY A 163 -8.38 12.38 -12.68
C GLY A 163 -8.07 12.97 -14.06
N GLY A 164 -8.88 12.69 -15.08
CA GLY A 164 -8.66 13.15 -16.45
C GLY A 164 -7.82 12.19 -17.31
N PRO A 165 -7.42 12.62 -18.52
CA PRO A 165 -6.83 11.73 -19.52
C PRO A 165 -5.54 11.06 -19.02
N TRP A 166 -5.53 9.73 -18.98
CA TRP A 166 -4.41 8.97 -18.43
C TRP A 166 -3.11 9.13 -19.22
N HIS A 167 -3.18 9.31 -20.54
CA HIS A 167 -2.01 9.41 -21.41
C HIS A 167 -1.17 10.69 -21.21
N ASN A 168 -1.69 11.68 -20.46
CA ASN A 168 -0.97 12.89 -20.11
C ASN A 168 -0.28 12.80 -18.75
N GLU A 169 -0.38 11.66 -18.06
CA GLU A 169 0.24 11.47 -16.76
C GLU A 169 1.76 11.52 -16.87
N VAL A 170 2.35 12.36 -16.02
CA VAL A 170 3.79 12.49 -15.81
C VAL A 170 4.07 12.32 -14.32
N PRO A 171 5.30 11.92 -13.94
CA PRO A 171 5.67 11.87 -12.53
C PRO A 171 5.48 13.24 -11.87
N ASN A 172 5.08 13.19 -10.61
CA ASN A 172 5.10 14.37 -9.75
C ASN A 172 6.55 14.78 -9.47
N PRO A 173 6.79 16.05 -9.07
CA PRO A 173 8.13 16.49 -8.70
C PRO A 173 8.75 15.58 -7.62
N GLY A 174 9.98 15.15 -7.85
CA GLY A 174 10.77 14.39 -6.88
C GLY A 174 11.28 15.24 -5.72
N ASP A 175 11.83 14.57 -4.70
CA ASP A 175 12.49 15.21 -3.57
C ASP A 175 13.99 14.86 -3.59
N ALA A 176 14.78 15.76 -4.18
CA ALA A 176 16.23 15.57 -4.30
C ALA A 176 16.96 15.56 -2.95
N SER A 177 16.43 16.28 -1.94
CA SER A 177 17.04 16.30 -0.61
C SER A 177 16.82 14.96 0.08
N PHE A 178 15.59 14.45 0.03
CA PHE A 178 15.25 13.14 0.57
C PHE A 178 16.00 12.02 -0.17
N ALA A 179 16.09 12.10 -1.50
CA ALA A 179 16.85 11.13 -2.30
C ALA A 179 18.32 11.05 -1.88
N ALA A 180 18.98 12.19 -1.72
CA ALA A 180 20.37 12.24 -1.24
C ALA A 180 20.47 11.67 0.19
N ALA A 181 19.52 12.04 1.05
CA ALA A 181 19.44 11.59 2.43
C ALA A 181 19.29 10.06 2.56
N VAL A 182 18.52 9.42 1.68
CA VAL A 182 18.38 7.96 1.58
C VAL A 182 19.69 7.32 1.08
N ALA A 183 20.27 7.84 0.00
CA ALA A 183 21.51 7.33 -0.56
C ALA A 183 22.69 7.39 0.44
N ASP A 184 22.81 8.49 1.17
CA ASP A 184 23.83 8.66 2.22
C ASP A 184 23.68 7.59 3.32
N TRP A 185 22.45 7.32 3.76
CA TRP A 185 22.19 6.31 4.79
C TRP A 185 22.48 4.89 4.31
N GLN A 186 22.10 4.57 3.07
CA GLN A 186 22.46 3.29 2.44
C GLN A 186 23.98 3.10 2.41
N GLN A 187 24.72 4.14 2.02
CA GLN A 187 26.17 4.08 1.93
C GLN A 187 26.84 3.98 3.32
N GLU A 188 26.35 4.74 4.31
CA GLU A 188 26.90 4.75 5.67
C GLU A 188 26.67 3.39 6.36
N ARG A 189 25.49 2.80 6.21
CA ARG A 189 25.05 1.63 6.99
C ARG A 189 25.03 0.32 6.22
N GLY A 190 25.21 0.34 4.91
CA GLY A 190 25.16 -0.86 4.06
C GLY A 190 23.77 -1.50 4.03
N VAL A 191 22.71 -0.69 4.11
CA VAL A 191 21.31 -1.14 4.19
C VAL A 191 20.61 -1.04 2.84
N SER A 192 19.47 -1.73 2.71
CA SER A 192 18.62 -1.64 1.53
C SER A 192 17.97 -0.26 1.37
N GLU A 193 17.50 0.05 0.15
CA GLU A 193 16.75 1.28 -0.14
C GLU A 193 15.53 1.42 0.78
N VAL A 194 14.76 0.33 0.94
CA VAL A 194 13.57 0.30 1.79
C VAL A 194 13.91 0.68 3.23
N GLN A 195 14.95 0.06 3.80
CA GLN A 195 15.35 0.35 5.17
C GLN A 195 15.80 1.81 5.34
N ALA A 196 16.55 2.33 4.38
CA ALA A 196 16.99 3.73 4.40
C ALA A 196 15.83 4.72 4.26
N ALA A 197 14.91 4.46 3.34
CA ALA A 197 13.71 5.29 3.17
C ALA A 197 12.82 5.27 4.42
N LEU A 198 12.55 4.10 5.01
CA LEU A 198 11.76 3.99 6.24
C LEU A 198 12.43 4.74 7.40
N TYR A 199 13.74 4.64 7.56
CA TYR A 199 14.49 5.41 8.55
C TYR A 199 14.33 6.91 8.32
N ARG A 200 14.49 7.39 7.08
CA ARG A 200 14.40 8.81 6.75
C ARG A 200 13.01 9.36 6.96
N VAL A 201 11.96 8.62 6.61
CA VAL A 201 10.57 9.01 6.91
C VAL A 201 10.36 9.23 8.41
N LEU A 202 10.87 8.33 9.26
CA LEU A 202 10.75 8.50 10.72
C LEU A 202 11.60 9.66 11.23
N ALA A 203 12.82 9.82 10.71
CA ALA A 203 13.76 10.86 11.14
C ALA A 203 13.31 12.29 10.75
N GLU A 204 12.55 12.42 9.67
CA GLU A 204 12.08 13.70 9.12
C GLU A 204 10.60 13.97 9.47
N ALA A 205 9.95 13.08 10.22
CA ALA A 205 8.58 13.27 10.68
C ALA A 205 8.46 14.54 11.53
N LEU A 206 7.56 15.45 11.13
CA LEU A 206 7.33 16.73 11.82
C LEU A 206 6.86 16.54 13.27
N GLU A 207 6.07 15.49 13.51
CA GLU A 207 5.58 15.11 14.83
C GLU A 207 5.95 13.65 15.09
N SER A 208 6.90 13.42 16.00
CA SER A 208 7.32 12.08 16.41
C SER A 208 6.66 11.67 17.73
N SER A 209 6.23 10.42 17.82
CA SER A 209 5.79 9.83 19.09
C SER A 209 6.98 9.66 20.05
N ALA A 210 6.70 9.40 21.34
CA ALA A 210 7.73 9.03 22.31
C ALA A 210 8.52 7.78 21.87
N GLU A 211 7.83 6.78 21.34
CA GLU A 211 8.42 5.55 20.80
C GLU A 211 9.32 5.81 19.59
N THR A 212 8.87 6.63 18.63
CA THR A 212 9.66 7.02 17.47
C THR A 212 10.91 7.79 17.88
N SER A 213 10.75 8.74 18.80
CA SER A 213 11.87 9.52 19.33
C SER A 213 12.87 8.62 20.06
N TRP A 214 12.39 7.63 20.82
CA TRP A 214 13.24 6.68 21.53
C TRP A 214 13.99 5.78 20.56
N LEU A 215 13.30 5.22 19.57
CA LEU A 215 13.88 4.40 18.51
C LEU A 215 15.01 5.13 17.77
N LEU A 216 14.74 6.35 17.30
CA LEU A 216 15.74 7.17 16.60
C LEU A 216 16.94 7.49 17.48
N SER A 217 16.73 7.72 18.79
CA SER A 217 17.81 7.95 19.74
C SER A 217 18.76 6.75 19.86
N GLN A 218 18.21 5.52 19.84
CA GLN A 218 19.01 4.29 19.89
C GLN A 218 19.74 4.07 18.58
N VAL A 219 19.05 4.18 17.44
CA VAL A 219 19.64 3.99 16.09
C VAL A 219 20.78 4.98 15.82
N GLN A 220 20.63 6.22 16.29
CA GLN A 220 21.66 7.26 16.14
C GLN A 220 22.79 7.18 17.18
N GLY A 221 22.69 6.31 18.19
CA GLY A 221 23.60 6.27 19.34
C GLY A 221 23.58 7.56 20.17
N LYS A 222 22.50 8.35 20.07
CA LYS A 222 22.33 9.61 20.78
C LYS A 222 21.36 9.38 21.93
N HIS A 223 21.89 9.08 23.12
CA HIS A 223 21.10 8.91 24.34
C HIS A 223 20.65 10.27 24.91
N ALA A 224 19.86 11.01 24.13
CA ALA A 224 19.18 12.20 24.62
C ALA A 224 18.16 11.81 25.71
N HIS A 225 17.67 12.80 26.47
CA HIS A 225 16.60 12.63 27.46
C HIS A 225 15.26 12.30 26.77
N VAL A 226 15.12 11.07 26.27
CA VAL A 226 13.90 10.56 25.68
C VAL A 226 13.18 9.69 26.70
N ILE A 227 11.85 9.81 26.75
CA ILE A 227 11.01 8.98 27.61
C ILE A 227 11.10 7.55 27.09
N ALA A 228 11.59 6.64 27.94
CA ALA A 228 11.68 5.24 27.60
C ALA A 228 10.28 4.60 27.58
N PRO A 229 9.93 3.82 26.54
CA PRO A 229 8.66 3.10 26.50
C PRO A 229 8.67 1.89 27.45
N PRO A 230 7.53 1.21 27.65
CA PRO A 230 7.46 -0.06 28.38
C PRO A 230 8.39 -1.13 27.78
N ASP A 231 8.79 -2.11 28.59
CA ASP A 231 9.81 -3.10 28.18
C ASP A 231 9.34 -4.01 27.04
N GLU A 232 8.05 -4.34 26.98
CA GLU A 232 7.44 -5.07 25.87
C GLU A 232 7.51 -4.27 24.56
N VAL A 233 7.35 -2.95 24.62
CA VAL A 233 7.46 -2.05 23.45
C VAL A 233 8.93 -1.90 23.04
N LYS A 234 9.87 -1.84 23.99
CA LYS A 234 11.32 -1.83 23.66
C LYS A 234 11.76 -3.05 22.87
N LYS A 235 11.28 -4.25 23.26
CA LYS A 235 11.59 -5.50 22.53
C LYS A 235 11.10 -5.44 21.10
N TRP A 236 9.88 -4.95 20.90
CA TRP A 236 9.33 -4.73 19.57
C TRP A 236 10.12 -3.67 18.78
N LEU A 237 10.47 -2.54 19.39
CA LEU A 237 11.29 -1.49 18.77
C LEU A 237 12.70 -1.97 18.39
N ALA A 238 13.27 -2.92 19.14
CA ALA A 238 14.54 -3.55 18.76
C ALA A 238 14.39 -4.34 17.45
N THR A 239 13.30 -5.09 17.27
CA THR A 239 12.97 -5.76 16.00
C THR A 239 12.75 -4.75 14.88
N VAL A 240 12.03 -3.65 15.13
CA VAL A 240 11.85 -2.57 14.14
C VAL A 240 13.21 -2.01 13.71
N ALA A 241 14.10 -1.72 14.67
CA ALA A 241 15.41 -1.19 14.39
C ALA A 241 16.26 -2.14 13.54
N SER A 242 16.32 -3.43 13.89
CA SER A 242 17.15 -4.40 13.17
C SER A 242 16.61 -4.72 11.78
N GLU A 243 15.32 -5.05 11.69
CA GLU A 243 14.72 -5.59 10.47
C GLU A 243 14.27 -4.48 9.51
N LEU A 244 13.61 -3.43 10.02
CA LEU A 244 13.02 -2.39 9.18
C LEU A 244 13.94 -1.20 8.94
N LEU A 245 14.86 -0.89 9.86
CA LEU A 245 15.78 0.26 9.72
C LEU A 245 17.23 -0.15 9.44
N GLY A 246 17.54 -1.44 9.50
CA GLY A 246 18.89 -1.97 9.27
C GLY A 246 19.92 -1.57 10.33
N ALA A 247 19.46 -1.22 11.54
CA ALA A 247 20.30 -0.77 12.66
C ALA A 247 20.67 -1.93 13.61
N GLY A 248 21.12 -3.06 13.04
CA GLY A 248 21.51 -4.26 13.78
C GLY A 248 22.82 -4.07 14.55
N GLY A 249 22.73 -3.48 15.75
CA GLY A 249 23.85 -3.32 16.67
C GLY A 249 23.50 -2.32 17.76
N THR A 250 23.13 -2.83 18.94
CA THR A 250 22.73 -2.09 20.16
C THR A 250 21.49 -1.21 20.03
N VAL A 251 20.32 -1.83 20.21
CA VAL A 251 19.09 -1.21 20.75
C VAL A 251 18.76 -1.86 22.08
#